data_AF-A6K506-F1
#
_entry.id   AF-A6K506-F1
#
_cell.length_a   1.000
_cell.length_b   1.000
_cell.length_c   1.000
_cell.angle_alpha   90.00
_cell.angle_beta   90.00
_cell.angle_gamma   90.00
#
_symmetry.space_group_name_H-M   'P 1'
#
loop_
_entity.id
_entity.type
_entity.pdbx_description
1 polymer ?
#
loop_
_entity_poly.entity_id
_entity_poly.type
_entity_poly.pdbx_seq_one_letter_code
_entity_poly.pdbx_strand_id
1 'polypeptide(L)'
;MDGYRTLCVAFKEIPPDDFERINVQLIEAKMALQDREEKLEKIFDVIETNMNLIGATAVEDKLQDQAAETIEALHAAGLKVWVLTGDKMETAKSTCYACRLFQTNTELLELTTKTIEESERKEDRLHELLIEYQHQEYGLIIDGSTLSLILNSSQDCSSNNYKSIFLQICMKCTAVLCCRMAPLQKAQIVRMVKNLKGSPITLSIGDGANDVSMILESHVGIGIKGKEGRQAARNSDYSVPKFKHLKKLLLAHGHLYYVRIAHLVQYFFYKNLCFILPQFLYQFFCGFSQQPLYDAAYLTMYNICFTSLPILAYSLLEQHINIDALTADPRLYMKITGNAMLQLGPFLYWTFLAAFEGTVFFFGTYFLFQTTSLEDNGKIYGNWTFGTIVFTVLVFTVTLKLALDTRFWTWINHFVIWGSLAFYVFFSFFWGGIIWPFLKQQRMYFVFAQMLSSVSTWLAIILLIFISLFPEILLIVVKNVRRRSARTNLIYCNRIRILNCLCYCPTSILTVVAAKERKHEGRATEDINSGYSM
;
A
#
# COMPACT_ATOMS: atom_id res chain seq x y z
N MET A 1 -22.19 24.32 -18.24
CA MET A 1 -21.32 24.08 -19.40
C MET A 1 -21.08 22.59 -19.50
N ASP A 2 -21.46 21.99 -20.61
CA ASP A 2 -21.69 20.54 -20.72
C ASP A 2 -20.41 19.70 -20.89
N GLY A 3 -19.22 20.31 -20.84
CA GLY A 3 -17.96 19.58 -20.68
C GLY A 3 -17.41 18.85 -21.91
N TYR A 4 -17.96 19.10 -23.09
CA TYR A 4 -17.51 18.44 -24.31
C TYR A 4 -16.06 18.75 -24.67
N ARG A 5 -15.39 17.79 -25.33
CA ARG A 5 -14.12 18.05 -26.01
C ARG A 5 -14.41 18.76 -27.33
N THR A 6 -13.89 19.97 -27.50
CA THR A 6 -14.09 20.77 -28.70
C THR A 6 -12.88 20.66 -29.63
N LEU A 7 -13.08 20.26 -30.88
CA LEU A 7 -12.06 20.32 -31.93
C LEU A 7 -12.50 21.35 -32.99
N CYS A 8 -11.61 22.29 -33.31
CA CYS A 8 -11.83 23.23 -34.40
C CYS A 8 -11.23 22.66 -35.68
N VAL A 9 -11.95 22.79 -36.79
CA VAL A 9 -11.48 22.33 -38.11
C VAL A 9 -11.35 23.55 -39.01
N ALA A 10 -10.16 23.76 -39.55
CA ALA A 10 -9.85 24.84 -40.48
C ALA A 10 -9.11 24.28 -41.69
N PHE A 11 -9.19 24.98 -42.83
CA PHE A 11 -8.48 24.61 -44.05
C PHE A 11 -7.75 25.81 -44.64
N LYS A 12 -6.74 25.53 -45.46
CA LYS A 12 -6.00 26.54 -46.23
C LYS A 12 -5.74 25.96 -47.61
N GLU A 13 -6.12 26.69 -48.65
CA GLU A 13 -5.71 26.36 -50.01
C GLU A 13 -4.27 26.86 -50.22
N ILE A 14 -3.40 25.96 -50.65
CA ILE A 14 -1.99 26.25 -50.89
C ILE A 14 -1.78 26.30 -52.42
N PRO A 15 -1.26 27.42 -52.97
CA PRO A 15 -0.90 27.50 -54.39
C PRO A 15 0.16 26.47 -54.77
N PRO A 16 0.16 25.96 -56.02
CA PRO A 16 1.11 24.93 -56.45
C PRO A 16 2.58 25.35 -56.32
N ASP A 17 2.90 26.61 -56.61
CA ASP A 17 4.27 27.13 -56.51
C ASP A 17 4.79 27.19 -55.06
N ASP A 18 3.90 27.56 -54.13
CA ASP A 18 4.21 27.58 -52.70
C ASP A 18 4.30 26.17 -52.12
N PHE A 19 3.47 25.23 -52.60
CA PHE A 19 3.51 23.83 -52.20
C PHE A 19 4.87 23.20 -52.55
N GLU A 20 5.37 23.39 -53.77
CA GLU A 20 6.68 22.86 -54.17
C GLU A 20 7.81 23.41 -53.29
N ARG A 21 7.79 24.72 -52.99
CA ARG A 21 8.77 25.34 -52.09
C ARG A 21 8.71 24.72 -50.68
N ILE A 22 7.51 24.57 -50.13
CA ILE A 22 7.30 23.98 -48.80
C ILE A 22 7.72 22.51 -48.78
N ASN A 23 7.42 21.76 -49.83
CA ASN A 23 7.72 20.34 -49.94
C ASN A 23 9.24 20.08 -49.94
N VAL A 24 10.02 20.90 -50.66
CA VAL A 24 11.48 20.83 -50.62
C VAL A 24 12.02 21.07 -49.20
N GLN A 25 11.54 22.12 -48.52
CA GLN A 25 11.94 22.42 -47.15
C GLN A 25 11.55 21.30 -46.17
N LEU A 26 10.37 20.72 -46.36
CA LEU A 26 9.87 19.61 -45.54
C LEU A 26 10.73 18.34 -45.73
N ILE A 27 11.11 18.02 -46.97
CA ILE A 27 11.99 16.88 -47.27
C ILE A 27 13.37 17.10 -46.65
N GLU A 28 13.94 18.30 -46.79
CA GLU A 28 15.22 18.65 -46.18
C GLU A 28 15.20 18.49 -44.65
N ALA A 29 14.14 18.99 -43.99
CA ALA A 29 13.98 18.81 -42.56
C ALA A 29 13.77 17.34 -42.16
N LYS A 30 13.06 16.53 -42.96
CA LYS A 30 12.92 15.09 -42.70
C LYS A 30 14.23 14.32 -42.84
N MET A 31 15.10 14.73 -43.76
CA MET A 31 16.41 14.12 -44.01
C MET A 31 17.49 14.60 -43.02
N ALA A 32 17.20 15.62 -42.21
CA ALA A 32 18.13 16.10 -41.20
C ALA A 32 18.39 15.02 -40.13
N LEU A 33 19.68 14.74 -39.88
CA LEU A 33 20.13 13.78 -38.85
C LEU A 33 20.20 14.41 -37.45
N GLN A 34 20.33 15.73 -37.37
CA GLN A 34 20.40 16.52 -36.13
C GLN A 34 19.20 17.46 -36.05
N ASP A 35 18.64 17.58 -34.84
CA ASP A 35 17.52 18.49 -34.49
C ASP A 35 16.32 18.39 -35.43
N ARG A 36 16.04 17.16 -35.88
CA ARG A 36 14.97 16.86 -36.85
C ARG A 36 13.60 17.31 -36.36
N GLU A 37 13.30 17.06 -35.09
CA GLU A 37 12.00 17.41 -34.49
C GLU A 37 11.79 18.93 -34.47
N GLU A 38 12.79 19.70 -34.01
CA GLU A 38 12.70 21.17 -33.95
C GLU A 38 12.61 21.82 -35.34
N LYS A 39 13.34 21.28 -36.34
CA LYS A 39 13.26 21.77 -37.73
C LYS A 39 11.91 21.50 -38.36
N LEU A 40 11.31 20.35 -38.10
CA LEU A 40 9.97 20.02 -38.56
C LEU A 40 8.91 20.93 -37.94
N GLU A 41 9.00 21.15 -36.62
CA GLU A 41 8.07 22.03 -35.88
C GLU A 41 8.08 23.46 -36.45
N LYS A 42 9.26 24.05 -36.69
CA LYS A 42 9.39 25.38 -37.31
C LYS A 42 8.74 25.48 -38.69
N ILE A 43 8.83 24.43 -39.52
CA ILE A 43 8.21 24.42 -40.84
C ILE A 43 6.69 24.33 -40.73
N PHE A 44 6.17 23.46 -39.87
CA PHE A 44 4.72 23.34 -39.67
C PHE A 44 4.10 24.63 -39.12
N ASP A 45 4.79 25.33 -38.20
CA ASP A 45 4.35 26.65 -37.70
C ASP A 45 4.16 27.68 -38.82
N VAL A 46 5.04 27.69 -39.84
CA VAL A 46 4.93 28.60 -40.99
C VAL A 46 3.77 28.20 -41.90
N ILE A 47 3.55 26.89 -42.11
CA ILE A 47 2.47 26.36 -42.94
C ILE A 47 1.10 26.69 -42.33
N GLU A 48 0.96 26.53 -41.01
CA GLU A 48 -0.28 26.66 -40.23
C GLU A 48 -0.71 28.11 -39.95
N THR A 49 -0.29 29.06 -40.79
CA THR A 49 -0.69 30.48 -40.73
C THR A 49 -1.90 30.77 -41.64
N ASN A 50 -2.80 31.67 -41.21
CA ASN A 50 -3.94 32.18 -42.00
C ASN A 50 -4.91 31.10 -42.54
N MET A 51 -5.37 30.19 -41.68
CA MET A 51 -6.36 29.17 -42.05
C MET A 51 -7.80 29.72 -41.98
N ASN A 52 -8.67 29.23 -42.87
CA ASN A 52 -10.11 29.50 -42.87
C ASN A 52 -10.83 28.49 -41.97
N LEU A 53 -11.44 28.97 -40.88
CA LEU A 53 -12.22 28.12 -39.97
C LEU A 53 -13.51 27.64 -40.66
N ILE A 54 -13.69 26.33 -40.74
CA ILE A 54 -14.91 25.71 -41.29
C ILE A 54 -15.96 25.59 -40.18
N GLY A 55 -15.54 25.18 -38.99
CA GLY A 55 -16.42 25.00 -37.84
C GLY A 55 -15.75 24.32 -36.66
N ALA A 56 -16.55 23.98 -35.66
CA ALA A 56 -16.12 23.24 -34.49
C ALA A 56 -17.00 22.00 -34.28
N THR A 57 -16.38 20.92 -33.83
CA THR A 57 -17.06 19.69 -33.41
C THR A 57 -16.95 19.57 -31.89
N ALA A 58 -17.98 19.00 -31.27
CA ALA A 58 -18.03 18.75 -29.83
C ALA A 58 -18.26 17.26 -29.59
N VAL A 59 -17.35 16.62 -28.86
CA VAL A 59 -17.41 15.19 -28.56
C VAL A 59 -17.60 15.00 -27.06
N GLU A 60 -18.64 14.24 -26.69
CA GLU A 60 -18.87 13.86 -25.30
C GLU A 60 -17.92 12.73 -24.89
N ASP A 61 -17.24 12.95 -23.77
CA ASP A 61 -16.33 12.00 -23.19
C ASP A 61 -17.03 11.20 -22.09
N LYS A 62 -17.51 10.00 -22.45
CA LYS A 62 -18.19 9.13 -21.50
C LYS A 62 -17.21 8.57 -20.49
N LEU A 63 -17.59 8.66 -19.21
CA LEU A 63 -16.83 8.04 -18.13
C LEU A 63 -16.79 6.51 -18.26
N GLN A 64 -15.77 5.91 -17.65
CA GLN A 64 -15.74 4.46 -17.48
C GLN A 64 -16.80 3.98 -16.49
N ASP A 65 -17.22 2.72 -16.65
CA ASP A 65 -18.17 2.07 -15.77
C ASP A 65 -17.67 2.18 -14.32
N GLN A 66 -18.51 2.69 -13.42
CA GLN A 66 -18.20 2.84 -11.98
C GLN A 66 -16.99 3.74 -11.66
N ALA A 67 -16.57 4.63 -12.58
CA ALA A 67 -15.48 5.57 -12.30
C ALA A 67 -15.81 6.51 -11.12
N ALA A 68 -17.02 7.10 -11.13
CA ALA A 68 -17.49 7.96 -10.05
C ALA A 68 -17.60 7.21 -8.70
N GLU A 69 -18.18 6.01 -8.70
CA GLU A 69 -18.29 5.15 -7.50
C GLU A 69 -16.91 4.80 -6.93
N THR A 70 -15.92 4.58 -7.80
CA THR A 70 -14.55 4.27 -7.41
C THR A 70 -13.89 5.47 -6.72
N ILE A 71 -13.99 6.67 -7.32
CA ILE A 71 -13.43 7.90 -6.72
C ILE A 71 -14.08 8.20 -5.37
N GLU A 72 -15.41 8.07 -5.28
CA GLU A 72 -16.17 8.24 -4.04
C GLU A 72 -15.71 7.25 -2.95
N ALA A 73 -15.49 5.98 -3.33
CA ALA A 73 -14.97 4.97 -2.40
C ALA A 73 -13.54 5.28 -1.93
N LEU A 74 -12.67 5.80 -2.81
CA LEU A 74 -11.30 6.20 -2.44
C LEU A 74 -11.32 7.39 -1.48
N HIS A 75 -12.17 8.38 -1.71
CA HIS A 75 -12.38 9.49 -0.77
C HIS A 75 -12.90 9.00 0.59
N ALA A 76 -13.89 8.11 0.60
CA ALA A 76 -14.41 7.52 1.83
C ALA A 76 -13.36 6.67 2.60
N ALA A 77 -12.35 6.16 1.90
CA ALA A 77 -11.20 5.47 2.49
C ALA A 77 -10.13 6.41 3.07
N GLY A 78 -10.30 7.74 2.94
CA GLY A 78 -9.37 8.76 3.42
C GLY A 78 -8.23 9.07 2.44
N LEU A 79 -8.36 8.68 1.17
CA LEU A 79 -7.37 8.93 0.13
C LEU A 79 -7.59 10.30 -0.52
N LYS A 80 -6.50 11.00 -0.84
CA LYS A 80 -6.58 12.26 -1.60
C LYS A 80 -6.44 11.94 -3.08
N VAL A 81 -7.47 12.22 -3.87
CA VAL A 81 -7.46 11.95 -5.31
C VAL A 81 -7.11 13.23 -6.06
N TRP A 82 -6.03 13.19 -6.84
CA TRP A 82 -5.55 14.30 -7.66
C TRP A 82 -5.66 13.90 -9.13
N VAL A 83 -6.16 14.79 -9.98
CA VAL A 83 -6.32 14.51 -11.41
C VAL A 83 -5.31 15.35 -12.19
N LEU A 84 -4.42 14.69 -12.94
CA LEU A 84 -3.42 15.37 -13.78
C LEU A 84 -3.70 15.07 -15.25
N THR A 85 -4.17 16.07 -16.00
CA THR A 85 -4.60 15.91 -17.39
C THR A 85 -3.93 16.91 -18.33
N GLY A 86 -3.77 16.48 -19.59
CA GLY A 86 -3.38 17.35 -20.70
C GLY A 86 -4.57 18.07 -21.35
N ASP A 87 -5.81 17.73 -20.97
CA ASP A 87 -7.02 18.34 -21.52
C ASP A 87 -7.16 19.82 -21.10
N LYS A 88 -8.02 20.55 -21.84
CA LYS A 88 -8.45 21.91 -21.47
C LYS A 88 -9.15 21.90 -20.10
N MET A 89 -9.00 23.01 -19.38
CA MET A 89 -9.54 23.20 -18.04
C MET A 89 -11.06 22.93 -17.99
N GLU A 90 -11.84 23.43 -18.93
CA GLU A 90 -13.30 23.34 -18.91
C GLU A 90 -13.78 21.88 -19.03
N THR A 91 -13.16 21.11 -19.93
CA THR A 91 -13.42 19.68 -20.10
C THR A 91 -13.01 18.90 -18.83
N ALA A 92 -11.84 19.21 -18.28
CA ALA A 92 -11.32 18.56 -17.09
C ALA A 92 -12.20 18.82 -15.86
N LYS A 93 -12.64 20.06 -15.68
CA LYS A 93 -13.57 20.50 -14.62
C LYS A 93 -14.91 19.77 -14.73
N SER A 94 -15.50 19.71 -15.92
CA SER A 94 -16.75 18.96 -16.12
C SER A 94 -16.59 17.46 -15.83
N THR A 95 -15.48 16.85 -16.28
CA THR A 95 -15.17 15.45 -15.96
C THR A 95 -15.08 15.23 -14.45
N CYS A 96 -14.46 16.15 -13.70
CA CYS A 96 -14.33 16.05 -12.25
C CYS A 96 -15.68 16.14 -11.53
N TYR A 97 -16.60 16.98 -12.01
CA TYR A 97 -17.97 17.01 -11.49
C TYR A 97 -18.73 15.70 -11.80
N ALA A 98 -18.62 15.18 -13.03
CA ALA A 98 -19.24 13.91 -13.41
C ALA A 98 -18.69 12.72 -12.59
N CYS A 99 -17.40 12.76 -12.27
CA CYS A 99 -16.72 11.80 -11.39
C CYS A 99 -17.04 11.98 -9.90
N ARG A 100 -17.81 13.01 -9.51
CA ARG A 100 -18.07 13.39 -8.10
C ARG A 100 -16.81 13.67 -7.29
N LEU A 101 -15.73 14.08 -7.97
CA LEU A 101 -14.52 14.55 -7.32
C LEU A 101 -14.74 15.93 -6.69
N PHE A 102 -15.43 16.81 -7.43
CA PHE A 102 -15.95 18.08 -6.92
C PHE A 102 -17.44 17.95 -6.63
N GLN A 103 -17.86 18.39 -5.45
CA GLN A 103 -19.27 18.46 -5.08
C GLN A 103 -19.84 19.82 -5.52
N THR A 104 -21.15 19.92 -5.66
CA THR A 104 -21.81 21.16 -6.13
C THR A 104 -21.63 22.34 -5.19
N ASN A 105 -21.35 22.07 -3.91
CA ASN A 105 -21.08 23.05 -2.86
C ASN A 105 -19.57 23.28 -2.61
N THR A 106 -18.68 22.64 -3.38
CA THR A 106 -17.23 22.83 -3.20
C THR A 106 -16.83 24.17 -3.82
N GLU A 107 -16.28 25.07 -3.01
CA GLU A 107 -15.66 26.30 -3.51
C GLU A 107 -14.35 25.94 -4.23
N LEU A 108 -14.21 26.44 -5.46
CA LEU A 108 -13.09 26.13 -6.34
C LEU A 108 -12.12 27.31 -6.42
N LEU A 109 -10.85 27.00 -6.22
CA LEU A 109 -9.73 27.90 -6.40
C LEU A 109 -9.09 27.67 -7.76
N GLU A 110 -9.14 28.67 -8.63
CA GLU A 110 -8.61 28.58 -9.98
C GLU A 110 -7.32 29.40 -10.09
N LEU A 111 -6.18 28.72 -10.18
CA LEU A 111 -4.85 29.29 -10.42
C LEU A 111 -4.50 29.16 -11.91
N THR A 112 -5.13 30.00 -12.72
CA THR A 112 -4.99 29.99 -14.19
C THR A 112 -4.15 31.16 -14.68
N THR A 113 -3.67 31.09 -15.91
CA THR A 113 -2.90 32.21 -16.49
C THR A 113 -3.77 33.47 -16.63
N LYS A 114 -5.06 33.31 -16.92
CA LYS A 114 -6.02 34.44 -17.03
C LYS A 114 -6.17 35.21 -15.72
N THR A 115 -6.23 34.51 -14.59
CA THR A 115 -6.31 35.13 -13.26
C THR A 115 -5.03 35.85 -12.84
N ILE A 116 -3.90 35.50 -13.45
CA ILE A 116 -2.56 35.99 -13.11
C ILE A 116 -2.10 37.10 -14.07
N GLU A 117 -2.61 37.12 -15.31
CA GLU A 117 -2.33 38.14 -16.34
C GLU A 117 -2.85 39.54 -15.99
N GLU A 118 -3.81 39.66 -15.05
CA GLU A 118 -4.35 40.96 -14.60
C GLU A 118 -3.39 41.77 -13.71
N SER A 119 -2.22 41.25 -13.34
CA SER A 119 -1.28 41.93 -12.42
C SER A 119 0.09 42.15 -13.05
N GLU A 120 0.69 43.33 -12.83
CA GLU A 120 2.07 43.66 -13.23
C GLU A 120 3.12 42.75 -12.56
N ARG A 121 2.78 42.15 -11.41
CA ARG A 121 3.61 41.14 -10.72
C ARG A 121 2.79 39.88 -10.44
N LYS A 122 3.10 38.84 -11.23
CA LYS A 122 2.46 37.52 -11.17
C LYS A 122 2.68 36.82 -9.81
N GLU A 123 3.81 37.09 -9.17
CA GLU A 123 4.21 36.45 -7.91
C GLU A 123 3.52 37.04 -6.67
N ASP A 124 3.28 38.36 -6.64
CA ASP A 124 2.64 39.03 -5.50
C ASP A 124 1.16 38.65 -5.38
N ARG A 125 0.44 38.60 -6.51
CA ARG A 125 -0.96 38.13 -6.56
C ARG A 125 -1.08 36.65 -6.26
N LEU A 126 -0.10 35.84 -6.68
CA LEU A 126 -0.01 34.45 -6.27
C LEU A 126 0.18 34.35 -4.74
N HIS A 127 1.07 35.15 -4.15
CA HIS A 127 1.31 35.16 -2.70
C HIS A 127 0.06 35.53 -1.90
N GLU A 128 -0.67 36.57 -2.33
CA GLU A 128 -1.91 37.04 -1.70
C GLU A 128 -2.99 35.95 -1.69
N LEU A 129 -3.24 35.36 -2.87
CA LEU A 129 -4.15 34.23 -3.04
C LEU A 129 -3.74 33.07 -2.10
N LEU A 130 -2.48 32.65 -2.13
CA LEU A 130 -2.01 31.54 -1.33
C LEU A 130 -2.18 31.76 0.20
N ILE A 131 -2.08 33.00 0.69
CA ILE A 131 -2.28 33.34 2.11
C ILE A 131 -3.77 33.33 2.47
N GLU A 132 -4.62 33.94 1.65
CA GLU A 132 -6.07 34.02 1.90
C GLU A 132 -6.71 32.63 2.00
N TYR A 133 -6.20 31.66 1.22
CA TYR A 133 -6.76 30.32 1.12
C TYR A 133 -6.30 29.34 2.21
N GLN A 134 -5.57 29.81 3.23
CA GLN A 134 -5.06 28.92 4.27
C GLN A 134 -6.15 28.37 5.21
N HIS A 135 -7.39 28.87 5.16
CA HIS A 135 -8.40 28.69 6.23
C HIS A 135 -9.68 27.91 5.87
N GLN A 136 -9.90 27.45 4.63
CA GLN A 136 -11.08 26.60 4.31
C GLN A 136 -10.74 25.39 3.41
N GLU A 137 -11.70 24.45 3.31
CA GLU A 137 -11.60 23.28 2.44
C GLU A 137 -12.07 23.64 1.02
N TYR A 138 -11.11 23.76 0.11
CA TYR A 138 -11.36 24.10 -1.29
C TYR A 138 -10.99 22.95 -2.23
N GLY A 139 -11.57 22.97 -3.44
CA GLY A 139 -11.02 22.25 -4.59
C GLY A 139 -10.05 23.15 -5.35
N LEU A 140 -8.86 22.65 -5.71
CA LEU A 140 -7.84 23.45 -6.39
C LEU A 140 -7.72 23.08 -7.87
N ILE A 141 -7.67 24.06 -8.76
CA ILE A 141 -7.48 23.91 -10.20
C ILE A 141 -6.25 24.73 -10.61
N ILE A 142 -5.27 24.12 -11.28
CA ILE A 142 -4.03 24.78 -11.71
C ILE A 142 -3.69 24.45 -13.16
N ASP A 143 -3.28 25.46 -13.92
CA ASP A 143 -2.75 25.29 -15.28
C ASP A 143 -1.25 24.99 -15.31
N GLY A 144 -0.78 24.30 -16.35
CA GLY A 144 0.64 23.98 -16.51
C GLY A 144 1.61 25.14 -16.69
N SER A 145 1.16 26.24 -17.27
CA SER A 145 1.90 27.50 -17.31
C SER A 145 2.10 28.07 -15.90
N THR A 146 1.03 28.15 -15.12
CA THR A 146 1.07 28.62 -13.72
C THR A 146 1.94 27.72 -12.86
N LEU A 147 1.83 26.39 -13.02
CA LEU A 147 2.65 25.44 -12.31
C LEU A 147 4.14 25.62 -12.62
N SER A 148 4.50 25.82 -13.89
CA SER A 148 5.89 26.11 -14.26
C SER A 148 6.42 27.38 -13.59
N LEU A 149 5.60 28.43 -13.44
CA LEU A 149 6.00 29.64 -12.71
C LEU A 149 6.28 29.33 -11.23
N ILE A 150 5.45 28.50 -10.60
CA ILE A 150 5.64 28.08 -9.19
C ILE A 150 6.87 27.19 -9.03
N LEU A 151 7.17 26.34 -10.02
CA LEU A 151 8.25 25.37 -9.96
C LEU A 151 9.61 25.92 -10.40
N ASN A 152 9.66 26.83 -11.37
CA ASN A 152 10.90 27.32 -12.00
C ASN A 152 11.40 28.66 -11.44
N SER A 153 10.64 29.37 -10.61
CA SER A 153 11.07 30.63 -9.95
C SER A 153 12.20 30.44 -8.90
N SER A 154 12.91 29.31 -8.94
CA SER A 154 13.84 28.81 -7.93
C SER A 154 15.22 29.48 -7.89
N GLN A 155 15.40 30.68 -8.43
CA GLN A 155 16.69 31.40 -8.35
C GLN A 155 16.71 32.57 -7.34
N ASP A 156 15.56 33.02 -6.83
CA ASP A 156 15.53 34.06 -5.80
C ASP A 156 15.32 33.46 -4.40
N CYS A 157 16.01 33.97 -3.39
CA CYS A 157 16.06 33.44 -2.02
C CYS A 157 14.69 33.35 -1.29
N SER A 158 13.59 33.88 -1.85
CA SER A 158 12.21 33.74 -1.36
C SER A 158 11.45 32.52 -1.95
N SER A 159 12.01 31.86 -2.97
CA SER A 159 11.35 30.85 -3.82
C SER A 159 11.05 29.50 -3.16
N ASN A 160 11.84 29.10 -2.15
CA ASN A 160 11.51 27.94 -1.32
C ASN A 160 10.18 28.12 -0.57
N ASN A 161 9.73 29.37 -0.39
CA ASN A 161 8.47 29.67 0.25
C ASN A 161 7.27 29.32 -0.66
N TYR A 162 7.25 29.76 -1.92
CA TYR A 162 6.11 29.55 -2.84
C TYR A 162 5.78 28.08 -3.06
N LYS A 163 6.79 27.25 -3.35
CA LYS A 163 6.62 25.80 -3.51
C LYS A 163 6.08 25.15 -2.24
N SER A 164 6.57 25.59 -1.07
CA SER A 164 6.13 25.06 0.22
C SER A 164 4.70 25.48 0.59
N ILE A 165 4.32 26.71 0.28
CA ILE A 165 2.96 27.23 0.49
C ILE A 165 1.98 26.54 -0.45
N PHE A 166 2.34 26.42 -1.73
CA PHE A 166 1.56 25.68 -2.73
C PHE A 166 1.28 24.24 -2.27
N LEU A 167 2.31 23.56 -1.77
CA LEU A 167 2.16 22.22 -1.21
C LEU A 167 1.27 22.19 0.03
N GLN A 168 1.40 23.15 0.95
CA GLN A 168 0.51 23.23 2.12
C GLN A 168 -0.96 23.35 1.72
N ILE A 169 -1.27 24.15 0.69
CA ILE A 169 -2.63 24.30 0.19
C ILE A 169 -3.12 23.01 -0.44
N CYS A 170 -2.34 22.41 -1.34
CA CYS A 170 -2.70 21.13 -1.94
C CYS A 170 -2.94 20.03 -0.89
N MET A 171 -2.22 20.07 0.22
CA MET A 171 -2.39 19.13 1.34
C MET A 171 -3.59 19.44 2.24
N LYS A 172 -4.16 20.64 2.19
CA LYS A 172 -5.43 20.98 2.84
C LYS A 172 -6.62 20.68 1.93
N CYS A 173 -6.49 20.94 0.63
CA CYS A 173 -7.53 20.67 -0.35
C CYS A 173 -7.98 19.20 -0.34
N THR A 174 -9.28 18.99 -0.54
CA THR A 174 -9.89 17.65 -0.65
C THR A 174 -9.57 17.03 -2.00
N ALA A 175 -9.61 17.83 -3.07
CA ALA A 175 -9.28 17.41 -4.43
C ALA A 175 -8.46 18.48 -5.15
N VAL A 176 -7.55 18.03 -6.01
CA VAL A 176 -6.69 18.89 -6.84
C VAL A 176 -6.78 18.44 -8.30
N LEU A 177 -6.99 19.39 -9.19
CA LEU A 177 -7.00 19.21 -10.63
C LEU A 177 -5.87 20.03 -11.25
N CYS A 178 -5.01 19.39 -12.03
CA CYS A 178 -4.03 20.09 -12.86
C CYS A 178 -4.34 19.83 -14.33
N CYS A 179 -4.53 20.92 -15.09
CA CYS A 179 -4.88 20.89 -16.50
C CYS A 179 -3.74 21.40 -17.39
N ARG A 180 -3.79 21.04 -18.68
CA ARG A 180 -2.73 21.33 -19.67
C ARG A 180 -1.31 20.93 -19.20
N MET A 181 -1.21 19.77 -18.56
CA MET A 181 0.06 19.24 -18.03
C MET A 181 0.89 18.54 -19.10
N ALA A 182 2.16 18.92 -19.24
CA ALA A 182 3.15 18.14 -19.97
C ALA A 182 3.55 16.86 -19.19
N PRO A 183 3.96 15.76 -19.86
CA PRO A 183 4.36 14.52 -19.20
C PRO A 183 5.41 14.68 -18.11
N LEU A 184 6.40 15.55 -18.32
CA LEU A 184 7.45 15.83 -17.33
C LEU A 184 6.92 16.60 -16.12
N GLN A 185 5.96 17.51 -16.31
CA GLN A 185 5.33 18.26 -15.22
C GLN A 185 4.53 17.34 -14.29
N LYS A 186 3.84 16.32 -14.85
CA LYS A 186 3.15 15.31 -14.04
C LYS A 186 4.11 14.59 -13.09
N ALA A 187 5.28 14.20 -13.58
CA ALA A 187 6.32 13.58 -12.74
C ALA A 187 6.86 14.55 -11.69
N GLN A 188 7.06 15.83 -12.03
CA GLN A 188 7.48 16.86 -11.07
C GLN A 188 6.50 17.02 -9.91
N ILE A 189 5.18 17.01 -10.17
CA ILE A 189 4.15 17.03 -9.11
C ILE A 189 4.30 15.81 -8.19
N VAL A 190 4.40 14.61 -8.77
CA VAL A 190 4.53 13.37 -7.97
C VAL A 190 5.78 13.41 -7.09
N ARG A 191 6.93 13.83 -7.66
CA ARG A 191 8.18 13.99 -6.91
C ARG A 191 8.04 15.01 -5.79
N MET A 192 7.34 16.11 -6.05
CA MET A 192 7.13 17.18 -5.08
C MET A 192 6.26 16.72 -3.90
N VAL A 193 5.19 15.95 -4.16
CA VAL A 193 4.35 15.36 -3.10
C VAL A 193 5.12 14.29 -2.32
N LYS A 194 5.87 13.44 -3.01
CA LYS A 194 6.69 12.36 -2.42
C LYS A 194 7.74 12.89 -1.43
N ASN A 195 8.36 14.03 -1.74
CA ASN A 195 9.40 14.64 -0.94
C ASN A 195 8.88 15.59 0.16
N LEU A 196 7.55 15.66 0.35
CA LEU A 196 6.96 16.46 1.43
C LEU A 196 7.30 15.88 2.81
N LYS A 197 7.35 16.75 3.84
CA LYS A 197 7.40 16.33 5.25
C LYS A 197 6.26 15.35 5.55
N GLY A 198 6.61 14.15 6.03
CA GLY A 198 5.69 13.05 6.27
C GLY A 198 5.70 11.95 5.21
N SER A 199 6.48 12.11 4.14
CA SER A 199 6.73 11.11 3.08
C SER A 199 5.47 10.32 2.69
N PRO A 200 4.41 11.01 2.20
CA PRO A 200 3.17 10.35 1.81
C PRO A 200 3.44 9.31 0.73
N ILE A 201 2.76 8.17 0.82
CA ILE A 201 2.87 7.13 -0.20
C ILE A 201 2.06 7.60 -1.41
N THR A 202 2.69 7.66 -2.57
CA THR A 202 2.07 8.14 -3.81
C THR A 202 1.75 6.97 -4.72
N LEU A 203 0.52 6.91 -5.18
CA LEU A 203 0.09 5.96 -6.20
C LEU A 203 -0.29 6.74 -7.44
N SER A 204 0.20 6.34 -8.60
CA SER A 204 -0.18 6.96 -9.86
C SER A 204 -0.82 5.94 -10.79
N ILE A 205 -1.82 6.38 -11.56
CA ILE A 205 -2.51 5.54 -12.54
C ILE A 205 -2.62 6.27 -13.89
N GLY A 206 -2.33 5.55 -14.98
CA GLY A 206 -2.44 6.08 -16.33
C GLY A 206 -2.58 4.99 -17.39
N ASP A 207 -3.04 5.37 -18.57
CA ASP A 207 -3.34 4.51 -19.72
C ASP A 207 -2.35 4.68 -20.88
N GLY A 208 -1.80 5.88 -21.04
CA GLY A 208 -1.01 6.28 -22.21
C GLY A 208 0.49 6.50 -21.95
N ALA A 209 1.21 6.77 -23.04
CA ALA A 209 2.63 7.13 -23.04
C ALA A 209 2.93 8.36 -22.17
N ASN A 210 1.98 9.32 -22.16
CA ASN A 210 2.08 10.59 -21.44
C ASN A 210 2.16 10.43 -19.91
N ASP A 211 1.76 9.27 -19.39
CA ASP A 211 1.74 9.00 -17.95
C ASP A 211 2.89 8.10 -17.51
N VAL A 212 3.71 7.60 -18.42
CA VAL A 212 4.83 6.69 -18.09
C VAL A 212 5.82 7.37 -17.14
N SER A 213 6.15 8.64 -17.37
CA SER A 213 7.03 9.42 -16.49
C SER A 213 6.47 9.56 -15.08
N MET A 214 5.16 9.73 -14.96
CA MET A 214 4.45 9.83 -13.68
C MET A 214 4.40 8.49 -12.95
N ILE A 215 4.13 7.40 -13.69
CA ILE A 215 4.09 6.02 -13.21
C ILE A 215 5.42 5.63 -12.56
N LEU A 216 6.53 5.85 -13.27
CA LEU A 216 7.87 5.51 -12.80
C LEU A 216 8.35 6.34 -11.61
N GLU A 217 7.84 7.57 -11.43
CA GLU A 217 8.23 8.44 -10.32
C GLU A 217 7.49 8.12 -9.01
N SER A 218 6.28 7.58 -9.11
CA SER A 218 5.43 7.23 -7.96
C SER A 218 5.96 6.03 -7.16
N HIS A 219 5.48 5.84 -5.92
CA HIS A 219 5.88 4.65 -5.14
C HIS A 219 5.25 3.36 -5.66
N VAL A 220 4.02 3.47 -6.17
CA VAL A 220 3.30 2.37 -6.81
C VAL A 220 2.67 2.90 -8.09
N GLY A 221 3.13 2.39 -9.22
CA GLY A 221 2.62 2.71 -10.54
C GLY A 221 1.58 1.70 -11.01
N ILE A 222 0.41 2.17 -11.44
CA ILE A 222 -0.66 1.34 -12.00
C ILE A 222 -0.93 1.70 -13.45
N GLY A 223 -0.80 0.73 -14.35
CA GLY A 223 -1.06 0.92 -15.77
C GLY A 223 -2.42 0.36 -16.18
N ILE A 224 -3.26 1.18 -16.78
CA ILE A 224 -4.50 0.71 -17.39
C ILE A 224 -4.19 0.12 -18.77
N LYS A 225 -4.63 -1.12 -19.00
CA LYS A 225 -4.44 -1.79 -20.30
C LYS A 225 -5.47 -1.25 -21.31
N GLY A 226 -5.16 -0.10 -21.90
CA GLY A 226 -5.95 0.53 -22.95
C GLY A 226 -5.85 -0.15 -24.31
N LYS A 227 -6.68 0.30 -25.26
CA LYS A 227 -6.67 -0.14 -26.66
C LYS A 227 -5.60 0.57 -27.52
N GLU A 228 -5.23 1.79 -27.13
CA GLU A 228 -4.36 2.70 -27.92
C GLU A 228 -2.87 2.33 -27.78
N GLY A 229 -2.47 1.73 -26.65
CA GLY A 229 -1.11 1.27 -26.42
C GLY A 229 -0.94 0.53 -25.10
N ARG A 230 0.12 -0.28 -24.98
CA ARG A 230 0.48 -1.02 -23.75
C ARG A 230 1.67 -0.43 -23.02
N GLN A 231 2.08 0.80 -23.35
CA GLN A 231 3.29 1.42 -22.82
C GLN A 231 3.17 1.70 -21.32
N ALA A 232 2.05 2.28 -20.86
CA ALA A 232 1.79 2.50 -19.44
C ALA A 232 1.74 1.17 -18.66
N ALA A 233 0.96 0.20 -19.16
CA ALA A 233 0.84 -1.13 -18.55
C ALA A 233 2.16 -1.93 -18.48
N ARG A 234 3.08 -1.72 -19.44
CA ARG A 234 4.40 -2.38 -19.45
C ARG A 234 5.38 -1.76 -18.47
N ASN A 235 5.27 -0.46 -18.22
CA ASN A 235 6.16 0.30 -17.35
C ASN A 235 5.58 0.50 -15.93
N SER A 236 4.42 -0.09 -15.63
CA SER A 236 3.78 -0.04 -14.31
C SER A 236 4.06 -1.28 -13.47
N ASP A 237 4.04 -1.14 -12.15
CA ASP A 237 4.19 -2.25 -11.20
C ASP A 237 2.99 -3.21 -11.27
N TYR A 238 1.79 -2.66 -11.40
CA TYR A 238 0.55 -3.42 -11.56
C TYR A 238 -0.21 -2.95 -12.79
N SER A 239 -0.84 -3.89 -13.51
CA SER A 239 -1.72 -3.54 -14.62
C SER A 239 -3.15 -4.02 -14.39
N VAL A 240 -4.10 -3.11 -14.60
CA VAL A 240 -5.55 -3.40 -14.52
C VAL A 240 -6.22 -3.08 -15.86
N PRO A 241 -7.28 -3.79 -16.27
CA PRO A 241 -7.91 -3.55 -17.57
C PRO A 241 -8.87 -2.35 -17.57
N LYS A 242 -9.40 -1.95 -16.41
CA LYS A 242 -10.37 -0.85 -16.27
C LYS A 242 -10.15 -0.14 -14.93
N PHE A 243 -10.50 1.14 -14.86
CA PHE A 243 -10.35 1.95 -13.66
C PHE A 243 -11.12 1.39 -12.44
N LYS A 244 -12.32 0.82 -12.64
CA LYS A 244 -13.15 0.26 -11.55
C LYS A 244 -12.46 -0.83 -10.71
N HIS A 245 -11.46 -1.51 -11.26
CA HIS A 245 -10.73 -2.55 -10.53
C HIS A 245 -9.79 -1.97 -9.49
N LEU A 246 -9.46 -0.67 -9.58
CA LEU A 246 -8.65 0.03 -8.58
C LEU A 246 -9.29 -0.03 -7.18
N LYS A 247 -10.62 0.07 -7.10
CA LYS A 247 -11.39 -0.08 -5.84
C LYS A 247 -11.05 -1.40 -5.15
N LYS A 248 -11.18 -2.52 -5.86
CA LYS A 248 -10.91 -3.86 -5.32
C LYS A 248 -9.43 -4.10 -5.07
N LEU A 249 -8.56 -3.60 -5.94
CA LEU A 249 -7.11 -3.74 -5.80
C LEU A 249 -6.60 -3.09 -4.52
N LEU A 250 -6.96 -1.84 -4.25
CA LEU A 250 -6.48 -1.11 -3.07
C LEU A 250 -7.20 -1.52 -1.80
N LEU A 251 -8.55 -1.41 -1.80
CA LEU A 251 -9.32 -1.57 -0.59
C LEU A 251 -9.32 -3.02 -0.09
N ALA A 252 -9.30 -3.99 -1.00
CA ALA A 252 -9.30 -5.41 -0.65
C ALA A 252 -7.88 -5.98 -0.63
N HIS A 253 -7.19 -6.05 -1.77
CA HIS A 253 -5.88 -6.70 -1.83
C HIS A 253 -4.78 -5.92 -1.09
N GLY A 254 -4.71 -4.61 -1.28
CA GLY A 254 -3.73 -3.75 -0.59
C GLY A 254 -3.86 -3.83 0.94
N HIS A 255 -5.10 -3.77 1.44
CA HIS A 255 -5.39 -3.93 2.87
C HIS A 255 -4.95 -5.31 3.39
N LEU A 256 -5.31 -6.40 2.70
CA LEU A 256 -4.97 -7.75 3.13
C LEU A 256 -3.46 -7.98 3.13
N TYR A 257 -2.76 -7.55 2.06
CA TYR A 257 -1.30 -7.69 1.97
C TYR A 257 -0.58 -6.93 3.08
N TYR A 258 -1.04 -5.71 3.40
CA TYR A 258 -0.48 -4.97 4.53
C TYR A 258 -0.65 -5.73 5.85
N VAL A 259 -1.86 -6.19 6.19
CA VAL A 259 -2.12 -6.87 7.47
C VAL A 259 -1.32 -8.18 7.57
N ARG A 260 -1.27 -8.94 6.47
CA ARG A 260 -0.52 -10.20 6.39
C ARG A 260 0.97 -10.00 6.66
N ILE A 261 1.58 -9.02 5.98
CA ILE A 261 3.02 -8.74 6.13
C ILE A 261 3.30 -8.11 7.50
N ALA A 262 2.46 -7.18 7.96
CA ALA A 262 2.67 -6.52 9.25
C ALA A 262 2.65 -7.53 10.41
N HIS A 263 1.68 -8.44 10.41
CA HIS A 263 1.58 -9.48 11.43
C HIS A 263 2.68 -10.54 11.27
N LEU A 264 3.05 -10.93 10.03
CA LEU A 264 4.20 -11.80 9.75
C LEU A 264 5.49 -11.26 10.39
N VAL A 265 5.80 -9.97 10.16
CA VAL A 265 7.02 -9.33 10.71
C VAL A 265 6.98 -9.32 12.24
N GLN A 266 5.86 -8.92 12.84
CA GLN A 266 5.69 -8.89 14.29
C GLN A 266 5.85 -10.27 14.93
N TYR A 267 5.17 -11.27 14.37
CA TYR A 267 5.26 -12.65 14.84
C TYR A 267 6.67 -13.21 14.69
N PHE A 268 7.37 -12.88 13.59
CA PHE A 268 8.73 -13.35 13.37
C PHE A 268 9.71 -12.80 14.42
N PHE A 269 9.59 -11.54 14.82
CA PHE A 269 10.39 -11.01 15.93
C PHE A 269 9.99 -11.63 17.27
N TYR A 270 8.69 -11.70 17.55
CA TYR A 270 8.15 -12.28 18.78
C TYR A 270 8.62 -13.73 18.99
N LYS A 271 8.51 -14.61 17.98
CA LYS A 271 8.89 -16.03 18.12
C LYS A 271 10.39 -16.23 18.35
N ASN A 272 11.23 -15.36 17.77
CA ASN A 272 12.69 -15.44 17.94
C ASN A 272 13.11 -14.91 19.30
N LEU A 273 12.49 -13.83 19.77
CA LEU A 273 12.75 -13.29 21.10
C LEU A 273 12.31 -14.27 22.20
N CYS A 274 11.12 -14.87 22.08
CA CYS A 274 10.66 -15.94 22.97
C CYS A 274 11.62 -17.13 23.02
N PHE A 275 12.23 -17.47 21.88
CA PHE A 275 13.16 -18.59 21.77
C PHE A 275 14.50 -18.30 22.44
N ILE A 276 15.10 -17.13 22.16
CA ILE A 276 16.45 -16.81 22.66
C ILE A 276 16.46 -16.34 24.11
N LEU A 277 15.37 -15.75 24.62
CA LEU A 277 15.32 -15.19 25.96
C LEU A 277 15.57 -16.25 27.07
N PRO A 278 14.94 -17.44 27.06
CA PRO A 278 15.29 -18.50 28.01
C PRO A 278 16.77 -18.93 27.92
N GLN A 279 17.35 -18.94 26.73
CA GLN A 279 18.76 -19.27 26.55
C GLN A 279 19.68 -18.19 27.13
N PHE A 280 19.30 -16.92 27.03
CA PHE A 280 19.96 -15.80 27.71
C PHE A 280 19.84 -15.91 29.23
N LEU A 281 18.63 -16.14 29.75
CA LEU A 281 18.38 -16.30 31.19
C LEU A 281 19.16 -17.49 31.77
N TYR A 282 19.28 -18.58 31.03
CA TYR A 282 20.06 -19.75 31.44
C TYR A 282 21.55 -19.42 31.66
N GLN A 283 22.11 -18.40 30.99
CA GLN A 283 23.52 -18.03 31.15
C GLN A 283 23.86 -17.54 32.56
N PHE A 284 22.90 -16.92 33.25
CA PHE A 284 23.07 -16.51 34.65
C PHE A 284 23.27 -17.71 35.59
N PHE A 285 22.74 -18.88 35.23
CA PHE A 285 22.80 -20.10 36.04
C PHE A 285 23.95 -21.03 35.65
N CYS A 286 24.55 -20.87 34.47
CA CYS A 286 25.68 -21.68 34.00
C CYS A 286 27.04 -20.98 34.13
N GLY A 287 27.13 -19.91 34.94
CA GLY A 287 28.35 -19.14 35.16
C GLY A 287 28.88 -18.45 33.91
N PHE A 288 28.00 -18.09 32.96
CA PHE A 288 28.33 -17.46 31.68
C PHE A 288 29.32 -18.24 30.79
N SER A 289 29.39 -19.57 30.97
CA SER A 289 30.21 -20.48 30.15
C SER A 289 29.70 -20.69 28.71
N GLN A 290 28.58 -20.06 28.33
CA GLN A 290 27.93 -20.20 27.01
C GLN A 290 27.40 -21.61 26.72
N GLN A 291 27.11 -22.40 27.76
CA GLN A 291 26.45 -23.69 27.60
C GLN A 291 25.05 -23.46 26.99
N PRO A 292 24.74 -24.03 25.81
CA PRO A 292 23.43 -23.90 25.21
C PRO A 292 22.39 -24.68 26.05
N LEU A 293 21.24 -24.05 26.25
CA LEU A 293 20.07 -24.65 26.88
C LEU A 293 19.42 -25.70 25.97
N TYR A 294 19.37 -25.42 24.66
CA TYR A 294 18.73 -26.29 23.67
C TYR A 294 19.75 -27.14 22.91
N ASP A 295 19.31 -28.33 22.48
CA ASP A 295 20.11 -29.18 21.61
C ASP A 295 20.33 -28.55 20.22
N ALA A 296 21.46 -28.86 19.60
CA ALA A 296 21.83 -28.30 18.30
C ALA A 296 20.81 -28.63 17.19
N ALA A 297 20.18 -29.81 17.23
CA ALA A 297 19.13 -30.16 16.27
C ALA A 297 17.89 -29.27 16.46
N TYR A 298 17.51 -28.99 17.71
CA TYR A 298 16.37 -28.11 17.99
C TYR A 298 16.64 -26.65 17.63
N LEU A 299 17.86 -26.14 17.86
CA LEU A 299 18.25 -24.78 17.46
C LEU A 299 18.08 -24.55 15.95
N THR A 300 18.48 -25.54 15.14
CA THR A 300 18.40 -25.45 13.67
C THR A 300 16.98 -25.69 13.15
N MET A 301 16.27 -26.67 13.72
CA MET A 301 14.95 -27.10 13.24
C MET A 301 13.81 -26.13 13.62
N TYR A 302 13.97 -25.39 14.72
CA TYR A 302 12.96 -24.45 15.23
C TYR A 302 12.49 -23.43 14.19
N ASN A 303 13.44 -22.71 13.58
CA ASN A 303 13.13 -21.64 12.64
C ASN A 303 12.81 -22.14 11.24
N ILE A 304 13.29 -23.33 10.87
CA ILE A 304 13.19 -23.84 9.49
C ILE A 304 11.96 -24.74 9.31
N CYS A 305 11.66 -25.61 10.26
CA CYS A 305 10.58 -26.60 10.09
C CYS A 305 9.42 -26.39 11.07
N PHE A 306 9.69 -26.21 12.37
CA PHE A 306 8.61 -26.21 13.37
C PHE A 306 7.74 -24.96 13.29
N THR A 307 8.32 -23.79 13.04
CA THR A 307 7.59 -22.50 13.14
C THR A 307 7.45 -21.72 11.84
N SER A 308 8.05 -22.16 10.73
CA SER A 308 8.06 -21.44 9.45
C SER A 308 6.77 -21.62 8.64
N LEU A 309 6.30 -22.86 8.51
CA LEU A 309 5.14 -23.18 7.68
C LEU A 309 3.85 -22.55 8.21
N PRO A 310 3.54 -22.58 9.53
CA PRO A 310 2.30 -21.97 10.04
C PRO A 310 2.21 -20.48 9.74
N ILE A 311 3.30 -19.74 9.96
CA ILE A 311 3.30 -18.29 9.71
C ILE A 311 3.28 -17.96 8.21
N LEU A 312 3.88 -18.80 7.37
CA LEU A 312 3.78 -18.67 5.91
C LEU A 312 2.34 -18.92 5.43
N ALA A 313 1.68 -19.96 5.94
CA ALA A 313 0.28 -20.24 5.60
C ALA A 313 -0.64 -19.07 6.00
N TYR A 314 -0.44 -18.52 7.20
CA TYR A 314 -1.12 -17.32 7.66
C TYR A 314 -0.87 -16.12 6.73
N SER A 315 0.39 -15.84 6.37
CA SER A 315 0.72 -14.67 5.55
C SER A 315 0.19 -14.75 4.11
N LEU A 316 -0.06 -15.95 3.58
CA LEU A 316 -0.60 -16.13 2.23
C LEU A 316 -2.13 -16.15 2.19
N LEU A 317 -2.76 -16.83 3.15
CA LEU A 317 -4.18 -17.19 3.05
C LEU A 317 -5.08 -16.34 3.95
N GLU A 318 -4.53 -15.66 4.95
CA GLU A 318 -5.36 -15.06 6.00
C GLU A 318 -6.26 -13.93 5.48
N GLN A 319 -7.49 -13.91 5.98
CA GLN A 319 -8.46 -12.85 5.75
C GLN A 319 -9.11 -12.45 7.07
N HIS A 320 -8.48 -11.51 7.79
CA HIS A 320 -8.99 -11.06 9.08
C HIS A 320 -10.40 -10.43 8.98
N ILE A 321 -10.72 -9.87 7.82
CA ILE A 321 -12.05 -9.45 7.38
C ILE A 321 -12.26 -10.01 5.97
N ASN A 322 -13.47 -10.48 5.66
CA ASN A 322 -13.82 -11.00 4.34
C ASN A 322 -13.61 -9.91 3.25
N ILE A 323 -13.09 -10.31 2.10
CA ILE A 323 -12.77 -9.43 0.96
C ILE A 323 -13.98 -8.62 0.47
N ASP A 324 -15.18 -9.21 0.50
CA ASP A 324 -16.40 -8.54 0.05
C ASP A 324 -16.82 -7.43 1.02
N ALA A 325 -16.71 -7.68 2.33
CA ALA A 325 -16.98 -6.69 3.36
C ALA A 325 -15.99 -5.52 3.31
N LEU A 326 -14.72 -5.81 3.01
CA LEU A 326 -13.67 -4.82 2.78
C LEU A 326 -13.93 -3.94 1.55
N THR A 327 -14.50 -4.52 0.48
CA THR A 327 -14.83 -3.79 -0.74
C THR A 327 -16.11 -2.96 -0.59
N ALA A 328 -17.04 -3.43 0.25
CA ALA A 328 -18.33 -2.76 0.52
C ALA A 328 -18.20 -1.56 1.47
N ASP A 329 -17.32 -1.60 2.48
CA ASP A 329 -17.08 -0.50 3.42
C ASP A 329 -15.63 0.05 3.32
N PRO A 330 -15.40 1.07 2.46
CA PRO A 330 -14.07 1.66 2.26
C PRO A 330 -13.47 2.31 3.51
N ARG A 331 -14.31 2.71 4.49
CA ARG A 331 -13.85 3.38 5.72
C ARG A 331 -12.95 2.48 6.57
N LEU A 332 -13.04 1.17 6.39
CA LEU A 332 -12.16 0.21 7.06
C LEU A 332 -10.69 0.37 6.66
N TYR A 333 -10.41 0.89 5.46
CA TYR A 333 -9.07 1.15 4.98
C TYR A 333 -8.33 2.22 5.81
N MET A 334 -9.07 3.22 6.30
CA MET A 334 -8.54 4.33 7.11
C MET A 334 -7.97 3.87 8.47
N LYS A 335 -8.27 2.65 8.92
CA LYS A 335 -7.66 2.09 10.15
C LYS A 335 -6.20 1.66 9.93
N ILE A 336 -5.78 1.49 8.68
CA ILE A 336 -4.46 1.01 8.29
C ILE A 336 -3.55 2.13 7.81
N THR A 337 -4.13 3.29 7.45
CA THR A 337 -3.36 4.46 7.02
C THR A 337 -2.33 4.86 8.08
N GLY A 338 -1.13 5.24 7.64
CA GLY A 338 -0.04 5.65 8.53
C GLY A 338 0.80 4.54 9.10
N ASN A 339 0.77 3.36 8.48
CA ASN A 339 1.54 2.20 8.91
C ASN A 339 1.25 1.82 10.37
N ALA A 340 -0.01 1.97 10.80
CA ALA A 340 -0.41 1.89 12.20
C ALA A 340 -0.04 0.55 12.87
N MET A 341 0.00 -0.55 12.12
CA MET A 341 0.36 -1.85 12.70
C MET A 341 1.85 -1.98 13.00
N LEU A 342 2.74 -1.35 12.23
CA LEU A 342 4.21 -1.46 12.42
C LEU A 342 4.81 -0.26 13.13
N GLN A 343 3.99 0.62 13.72
CA GLN A 343 4.48 1.68 14.59
C GLN A 343 5.15 1.11 15.84
N LEU A 344 5.94 1.96 16.52
CA LEU A 344 6.70 1.59 17.71
C LEU A 344 5.80 1.05 18.83
N GLY A 345 4.57 1.57 18.99
CA GLY A 345 3.62 1.12 20.02
C GLY A 345 3.30 -0.39 19.93
N PRO A 346 2.69 -0.87 18.82
CA PRO A 346 2.46 -2.30 18.62
C PRO A 346 3.74 -3.13 18.69
N PHE A 347 4.86 -2.65 18.14
CA PHE A 347 6.13 -3.36 18.18
C PHE A 347 6.63 -3.59 19.63
N LEU A 348 6.54 -2.57 20.48
CA LEU A 348 6.87 -2.69 21.90
C LEU A 348 5.92 -3.63 22.64
N TYR A 349 4.63 -3.63 22.30
CA TYR A 349 3.67 -4.59 22.86
C TYR A 349 4.10 -6.05 22.58
N TRP A 350 4.39 -6.38 21.32
CA TRP A 350 4.85 -7.72 20.93
C TRP A 350 6.18 -8.09 21.59
N THR A 351 7.08 -7.11 21.76
CA THR A 351 8.37 -7.30 22.43
C THR A 351 8.20 -7.60 23.92
N PHE A 352 7.33 -6.84 24.60
CA PHE A 352 7.00 -7.08 26.01
C PHE A 352 6.29 -8.43 26.21
N LEU A 353 5.37 -8.79 25.30
CA LEU A 353 4.72 -10.09 25.32
C LEU A 353 5.75 -11.22 25.19
N ALA A 354 6.67 -11.13 24.22
CA ALA A 354 7.74 -12.11 24.08
C ALA A 354 8.66 -12.18 25.30
N ALA A 355 8.95 -11.04 25.92
CA ALA A 355 9.76 -10.99 27.13
C ALA A 355 9.05 -11.66 28.32
N PHE A 356 7.76 -11.39 28.50
CA PHE A 356 6.93 -12.03 29.52
C PHE A 356 6.88 -13.55 29.32
N GLU A 357 6.51 -14.00 28.12
CA GLU A 357 6.38 -15.43 27.84
C GLU A 357 7.71 -16.17 27.94
N GLY A 358 8.80 -15.61 27.40
CA GLY A 358 10.14 -16.19 27.53
C GLY A 358 10.61 -16.28 28.99
N THR A 359 10.25 -15.31 29.83
CA THR A 359 10.52 -15.33 31.27
C THR A 359 9.70 -16.43 31.96
N VAL A 360 8.41 -16.57 31.63
CA VAL A 360 7.53 -17.62 32.16
C VAL A 360 8.03 -19.01 31.77
N PHE A 361 8.47 -19.23 30.52
CA PHE A 361 9.02 -20.53 30.09
C PHE A 361 10.21 -20.95 30.94
N PHE A 362 11.16 -20.02 31.15
CA PHE A 362 12.38 -20.28 31.89
C PHE A 362 12.11 -20.46 33.39
N PHE A 363 11.54 -19.44 34.05
CA PHE A 363 11.34 -19.48 35.50
C PHE A 363 10.27 -20.48 35.93
N GLY A 364 9.23 -20.67 35.11
CA GLY A 364 8.22 -21.70 35.36
C GLY A 364 8.83 -23.10 35.41
N THR A 365 9.73 -23.40 34.48
CA THR A 365 10.45 -24.68 34.46
C THR A 365 11.51 -24.74 35.58
N TYR A 366 12.18 -23.63 35.89
CA TYR A 366 13.14 -23.54 36.99
C TYR A 366 12.50 -23.85 38.35
N PHE A 367 11.31 -23.31 38.62
CA PHE A 367 10.59 -23.59 39.86
C PHE A 367 10.10 -25.03 39.93
N LEU A 368 9.74 -25.65 38.81
CA LEU A 368 9.41 -27.08 38.75
C LEU A 368 10.59 -27.96 39.19
N PHE A 369 11.81 -27.59 38.78
CA PHE A 369 13.06 -28.33 39.08
C PHE A 369 13.60 -28.11 40.51
N GLN A 370 12.96 -27.28 41.33
CA GLN A 370 13.28 -27.22 42.76
C GLN A 370 12.89 -28.51 43.51
N THR A 371 12.02 -29.33 42.90
CA THR A 371 11.69 -30.66 43.40
C THR A 371 12.79 -31.65 43.01
N THR A 372 13.28 -32.45 43.96
CA THR A 372 14.40 -33.38 43.75
C THR A 372 14.13 -34.49 42.73
N SER A 373 12.86 -34.91 42.56
CA SER A 373 12.45 -35.88 41.55
C SER A 373 11.04 -35.60 41.07
N LEU A 374 10.84 -35.62 39.75
CA LEU A 374 9.53 -35.42 39.10
C LEU A 374 8.92 -36.72 38.59
N GLU A 375 9.69 -37.79 38.50
CA GLU A 375 9.18 -39.13 38.17
C GLU A 375 8.73 -39.88 39.43
N ASP A 376 7.68 -40.67 39.31
CA ASP A 376 7.21 -41.60 40.36
C ASP A 376 8.31 -42.60 40.78
N ASN A 377 9.26 -42.87 39.88
CA ASN A 377 10.40 -43.77 40.09
C ASN A 377 11.59 -43.11 40.82
N GLY A 378 11.50 -41.81 41.15
CA GLY A 378 12.55 -41.08 41.87
C GLY A 378 13.81 -40.76 41.03
N LYS A 379 13.77 -40.92 39.70
CA LYS A 379 14.91 -40.60 38.83
C LYS A 379 15.13 -39.10 38.70
N ILE A 380 16.39 -38.72 38.51
CA ILE A 380 16.83 -37.32 38.35
C ILE A 380 16.80 -36.92 36.88
N TYR A 381 16.41 -35.67 36.61
CA TYR A 381 16.47 -35.09 35.27
C TYR A 381 17.79 -34.36 34.99
N GLY A 382 18.28 -34.52 33.77
CA GLY A 382 19.47 -33.83 33.28
C GLY A 382 19.18 -32.41 32.79
N ASN A 383 20.25 -31.68 32.48
CA ASN A 383 20.18 -30.35 31.88
C ASN A 383 19.46 -30.34 30.52
N TRP A 384 19.68 -31.36 29.69
CA TRP A 384 19.00 -31.50 28.40
C TRP A 384 17.49 -31.71 28.55
N THR A 385 17.05 -32.42 29.59
CA THR A 385 15.63 -32.56 29.92
C THR A 385 15.00 -31.21 30.26
N PHE A 386 15.70 -30.40 31.07
CA PHE A 386 15.28 -29.02 31.36
C PHE A 386 15.12 -28.20 30.08
N GLY A 387 16.11 -28.24 29.19
CA GLY A 387 16.05 -27.59 27.88
C GLY A 387 14.90 -28.08 27.00
N THR A 388 14.61 -29.38 27.00
CA THR A 388 13.49 -29.94 26.22
C THR A 388 12.12 -29.53 26.75
N ILE A 389 11.95 -29.37 28.06
CA ILE A 389 10.69 -28.89 28.65
C ILE A 389 10.43 -27.44 28.23
N VAL A 390 11.42 -26.58 28.41
CA VAL A 390 11.34 -25.16 27.99
C VAL A 390 11.04 -25.07 26.49
N PHE A 391 11.72 -25.88 25.67
CA PHE A 391 11.50 -25.90 24.22
C PHE A 391 10.11 -26.43 23.82
N THR A 392 9.59 -27.44 24.53
CA THR A 392 8.25 -27.96 24.30
C THR A 392 7.20 -26.88 24.58
N VAL A 393 7.30 -26.22 25.73
CA VAL A 393 6.39 -25.12 26.09
C VAL A 393 6.49 -23.99 25.07
N LEU A 394 7.69 -23.64 24.63
CA LEU A 394 7.93 -22.62 23.60
C LEU A 394 7.21 -22.96 22.28
N VAL A 395 7.48 -24.12 21.67
CA VAL A 395 6.93 -24.50 20.35
C VAL A 395 5.41 -24.54 20.38
N PHE A 396 4.82 -25.10 21.45
CA PHE A 396 3.38 -25.11 21.62
C PHE A 396 2.81 -23.71 21.80
N THR A 397 3.43 -22.87 22.65
CA THR A 397 2.93 -21.52 22.92
C THR A 397 2.95 -20.64 21.67
N VAL A 398 4.07 -20.57 20.95
CA VAL A 398 4.16 -19.71 19.74
C VAL A 398 3.18 -20.18 18.65
N THR A 399 3.00 -21.49 18.49
CA THR A 399 2.09 -22.03 17.48
C THR A 399 0.62 -21.83 17.86
N LEU A 400 0.26 -22.04 19.12
CA LEU A 400 -1.08 -21.77 19.62
C LEU A 400 -1.40 -20.27 19.67
N LYS A 401 -0.41 -19.41 19.94
CA LYS A 401 -0.55 -17.95 19.80
C LYS A 401 -0.97 -17.57 18.39
N LEU A 402 -0.34 -18.15 17.37
CA LEU A 402 -0.72 -17.92 15.98
C LEU A 402 -2.12 -18.45 15.66
N ALA A 403 -2.48 -19.61 16.22
CA ALA A 403 -3.82 -20.16 16.09
C ALA A 403 -4.90 -19.23 16.69
N LEU A 404 -4.62 -18.60 17.84
CA LEU A 404 -5.53 -17.63 18.46
C LEU A 404 -5.71 -16.33 17.64
N ASP A 405 -4.66 -15.92 16.93
CA ASP A 405 -4.70 -14.74 16.07
C ASP A 405 -5.42 -14.98 14.73
N THR A 406 -5.37 -16.22 14.23
CA THR A 406 -5.99 -16.63 12.96
C THR A 406 -7.51 -16.51 13.03
N ARG A 407 -8.09 -15.68 12.15
CA ARG A 407 -9.54 -15.50 12.01
C ARG A 407 -10.11 -16.33 10.87
N PHE A 408 -9.36 -16.52 9.78
CA PHE A 408 -9.81 -17.29 8.63
C PHE A 408 -9.19 -18.70 8.62
N TRP A 409 -9.91 -19.64 9.22
CA TRP A 409 -9.51 -21.04 9.29
C TRP A 409 -9.82 -21.78 7.99
N THR A 410 -8.79 -21.99 7.17
CA THR A 410 -8.84 -22.88 6.00
C THR A 410 -8.36 -24.28 6.37
N TRP A 411 -8.66 -25.27 5.53
CA TRP A 411 -8.14 -26.63 5.70
C TRP A 411 -6.61 -26.67 5.67
N ILE A 412 -5.97 -25.79 4.88
CA ILE A 412 -4.51 -25.65 4.81
C ILE A 412 -3.97 -25.13 6.14
N ASN A 413 -4.58 -24.09 6.72
CA ASN A 413 -4.16 -23.53 8.02
C ASN A 413 -4.26 -24.60 9.12
N HIS A 414 -5.36 -25.36 9.16
CA HIS A 414 -5.50 -26.49 10.08
C HIS A 414 -4.39 -27.54 9.89
N PHE A 415 -4.18 -27.98 8.66
CA PHE A 415 -3.19 -29.00 8.35
C PHE A 415 -1.77 -28.55 8.74
N VAL A 416 -1.41 -27.30 8.42
CA VAL A 416 -0.05 -26.81 8.68
C VAL A 416 0.18 -26.54 10.17
N ILE A 417 -0.76 -25.92 10.89
CA ILE A 417 -0.61 -25.63 12.32
C ILE A 417 -0.51 -26.92 13.13
N TRP A 418 -1.47 -27.84 12.96
CA TRP A 418 -1.49 -29.09 13.71
C TRP A 418 -0.41 -30.06 13.22
N GLY A 419 -0.12 -30.06 11.91
CA GLY A 419 0.95 -30.82 11.31
C GLY A 419 2.33 -30.42 11.83
N SER A 420 2.60 -29.12 12.03
CA SER A 420 3.86 -28.65 12.63
C SER A 420 4.03 -29.10 14.07
N LEU A 421 2.96 -29.08 14.89
CA LEU A 421 3.00 -29.60 16.26
C LEU A 421 3.20 -31.12 16.30
N ALA A 422 2.46 -31.87 15.48
CA ALA A 422 2.61 -33.31 15.37
C ALA A 422 4.01 -33.70 14.87
N PHE A 423 4.54 -32.95 13.89
CA PHE A 423 5.89 -33.14 13.38
C PHE A 423 6.96 -32.88 14.44
N TYR A 424 6.80 -31.86 15.28
CA TYR A 424 7.71 -31.62 16.41
C TYR A 424 7.76 -32.81 17.38
N VAL A 425 6.60 -33.34 17.77
CA VAL A 425 6.51 -34.50 18.66
C VAL A 425 7.14 -35.73 18.01
N PHE A 426 6.78 -36.03 16.76
CA PHE A 426 7.33 -37.14 15.99
C PHE A 426 8.86 -37.04 15.84
N PHE A 427 9.36 -35.87 15.43
CA PHE A 427 10.79 -35.63 15.28
C PHE A 427 11.53 -35.82 16.60
N SER A 428 10.97 -35.36 17.71
CA SER A 428 11.59 -35.49 19.03
C SER A 428 11.69 -36.95 19.50
N PHE A 429 10.66 -37.77 19.24
CA PHE A 429 10.74 -39.21 19.47
C PHE A 429 11.74 -39.91 18.54
N PHE A 430 11.75 -39.55 17.26
CA PHE A 430 12.65 -40.14 16.26
C PHE A 430 14.12 -39.81 16.56
N TRP A 431 14.42 -38.54 16.85
CA TRP A 431 15.76 -38.04 17.19
C TRP A 431 16.28 -38.61 18.52
N GLY A 432 15.42 -38.67 19.54
CA GLY A 432 15.77 -39.23 20.85
C GLY A 432 15.90 -40.75 20.89
N GLY A 433 15.31 -41.47 19.92
CA GLY A 433 15.20 -42.93 19.94
C GLY A 433 16.11 -43.69 18.95
N ILE A 434 16.14 -43.32 17.67
CA ILE A 434 16.65 -44.19 16.60
C ILE A 434 18.01 -43.75 16.05
N ILE A 435 18.30 -42.45 16.03
CA ILE A 435 19.45 -41.88 15.29
C ILE A 435 20.80 -42.08 16.00
N TRP A 436 20.78 -42.56 17.25
CA TRP A 436 21.98 -42.69 18.09
C TRP A 436 23.16 -43.48 17.50
N PRO A 437 23.01 -44.52 16.64
CA PRO A 437 24.17 -45.25 16.09
C PRO A 437 24.98 -44.44 15.08
N PHE A 438 24.39 -43.39 14.49
CA PHE A 438 25.00 -42.60 13.41
C PHE A 438 25.61 -41.28 13.89
N LEU A 439 25.45 -40.93 15.17
CA LEU A 439 25.92 -39.67 15.76
C LEU A 439 27.17 -39.86 16.61
N LYS A 440 28.12 -38.92 16.48
CA LYS A 440 29.39 -38.92 17.24
C LYS A 440 29.21 -38.60 18.74
N GLN A 441 28.11 -37.93 19.13
CA GLN A 441 27.85 -37.54 20.53
C GLN A 441 26.37 -37.76 20.86
N GLN A 442 26.10 -38.41 21.99
CA GLN A 442 24.76 -38.84 22.39
C GLN A 442 24.30 -38.08 23.64
N ARG A 443 23.73 -36.89 23.43
CA ARG A 443 23.30 -36.00 24.53
C ARG A 443 21.80 -36.06 24.80
N MET A 444 21.02 -36.52 23.82
CA MET A 444 19.54 -36.50 23.81
C MET A 444 18.91 -37.90 23.82
N TYR A 445 19.71 -38.95 24.05
CA TYR A 445 19.20 -40.33 24.02
C TYR A 445 18.10 -40.52 25.08
N PHE A 446 16.91 -40.91 24.62
CA PHE A 446 15.72 -41.17 25.43
C PHE A 446 15.21 -40.00 26.32
N VAL A 447 15.84 -38.82 26.24
CA VAL A 447 15.50 -37.64 27.07
C VAL A 447 14.05 -37.21 26.90
N PHE A 448 13.57 -37.15 25.65
CA PHE A 448 12.19 -36.73 25.34
C PHE A 448 11.15 -37.74 25.83
N ALA A 449 11.40 -39.04 25.65
CA ALA A 449 10.49 -40.09 26.12
C ALA A 449 10.43 -40.11 27.66
N GLN A 450 11.58 -39.94 28.32
CA GLN A 450 11.66 -39.86 29.77
C GLN A 450 10.94 -38.63 30.34
N MET A 451 11.08 -37.47 29.68
CA MET A 451 10.36 -36.24 30.03
C MET A 451 8.84 -36.43 30.03
N LEU A 452 8.30 -37.10 29.01
CA LEU A 452 6.86 -37.34 28.85
C LEU A 452 6.32 -38.45 29.75
N SER A 453 7.18 -39.24 30.41
CA SER A 453 6.76 -40.29 31.34
C SER A 453 6.21 -39.72 32.66
N SER A 454 6.57 -38.49 33.04
CA SER A 454 6.09 -37.87 34.27
C SER A 454 4.80 -37.08 34.03
N VAL A 455 3.75 -37.43 34.78
CA VAL A 455 2.48 -36.68 34.80
C VAL A 455 2.66 -35.25 35.32
N SER A 456 3.56 -35.04 36.28
CA SER A 456 3.86 -33.71 36.82
C SER A 456 4.38 -32.78 35.72
N THR A 457 5.22 -33.29 34.82
CA THR A 457 5.74 -32.52 33.68
C THR A 457 4.64 -32.12 32.71
N TRP A 458 3.68 -33.00 32.42
CA TRP A 458 2.53 -32.67 31.56
C TRP A 458 1.67 -31.55 32.14
N LEU A 459 1.33 -31.64 33.43
CA LEU A 459 0.56 -30.60 34.11
C LEU A 459 1.29 -29.25 34.09
N ALA A 460 2.61 -29.26 34.31
CA ALA A 460 3.43 -28.06 34.22
C ALA A 460 3.46 -27.49 32.79
N ILE A 461 3.64 -28.31 31.76
CA ILE A 461 3.63 -27.86 30.36
C ILE A 461 2.30 -27.19 30.00
N ILE A 462 1.18 -27.83 30.32
CA ILE A 462 -0.17 -27.30 30.04
C ILE A 462 -0.39 -25.98 30.80
N LEU A 463 -0.01 -25.93 32.08
CA LEU A 463 -0.14 -24.73 32.89
C LEU A 463 0.72 -23.58 32.36
N LEU A 464 1.96 -23.83 31.97
CA LEU A 464 2.86 -22.81 31.44
C LEU A 464 2.36 -22.26 30.10
N ILE A 465 1.86 -23.11 29.20
CA ILE A 465 1.22 -22.65 27.95
C ILE A 465 0.03 -21.75 28.28
N PHE A 466 -0.82 -22.16 29.23
CA PHE A 466 -2.00 -21.37 29.60
C PHE A 466 -1.62 -20.00 30.20
N ILE A 467 -0.69 -19.97 31.15
CA ILE A 467 -0.21 -18.72 31.77
C ILE A 467 0.41 -17.79 30.72
N SER A 468 1.21 -18.34 29.80
CA SER A 468 1.83 -17.55 28.73
C SER A 468 0.80 -16.97 27.76
N LEU A 469 -0.25 -17.72 27.39
CA LEU A 469 -1.29 -17.25 26.46
C LEU A 469 -2.38 -16.40 27.11
N PHE A 470 -2.48 -16.42 28.44
CA PHE A 470 -3.54 -15.74 29.19
C PHE A 470 -3.64 -14.22 28.90
N PRO A 471 -2.54 -13.43 28.85
CA PRO A 471 -2.60 -12.01 28.51
C PRO A 471 -3.23 -11.75 27.13
N GLU A 472 -2.93 -12.62 26.15
CA GLU A 472 -3.48 -12.48 24.80
C GLU A 472 -4.98 -12.82 24.77
N ILE A 473 -5.39 -13.90 25.45
CA ILE A 473 -6.80 -14.26 25.59
C ILE A 473 -7.59 -13.10 26.21
N LEU A 474 -7.06 -12.49 27.26
CA LEU A 474 -7.66 -11.34 27.92
C LEU A 474 -7.80 -10.15 26.95
N LEU A 475 -6.75 -9.86 26.19
CA LEU A 475 -6.76 -8.77 25.20
C LEU A 475 -7.79 -9.03 24.08
N ILE A 476 -7.91 -10.26 23.59
CA ILE A 476 -8.92 -10.63 22.59
C ILE A 476 -10.32 -10.40 23.14
N VAL A 477 -10.59 -10.82 24.37
CA VAL A 477 -11.89 -10.64 25.03
C VAL A 477 -12.21 -9.15 25.19
N VAL A 478 -11.28 -8.36 25.74
CA VAL A 478 -11.46 -6.91 25.94
C VAL A 478 -11.71 -6.18 24.61
N LYS A 479 -10.93 -6.48 23.56
CA LYS A 479 -11.13 -5.89 22.23
C LYS A 479 -12.49 -6.25 21.64
N ASN A 480 -12.93 -7.50 21.78
CA ASN A 480 -14.21 -7.96 21.25
C ASN A 480 -15.40 -7.35 21.99
N VAL A 481 -15.34 -7.25 23.32
CA VAL A 481 -16.37 -6.60 24.14
C VAL A 481 -16.48 -5.11 23.81
N ARG A 482 -15.34 -4.39 23.74
CA ARG A 482 -15.32 -2.96 23.39
C ARG A 482 -15.87 -2.71 21.98
N ARG A 483 -15.56 -3.58 21.02
CA ARG A 483 -16.12 -3.51 19.65
C ARG A 483 -17.63 -3.75 19.63
N ARG A 484 -18.15 -4.70 20.43
CA ARG A 484 -19.60 -4.95 20.55
C ARG A 484 -20.32 -3.76 21.20
N SER A 485 -19.77 -3.20 22.27
CA SER A 485 -20.30 -1.99 22.92
C SER A 485 -20.32 -0.79 21.96
N ALA A 486 -19.24 -0.57 21.20
CA ALA A 486 -19.19 0.48 20.18
C ALA A 486 -20.21 0.28 19.04
N ARG A 487 -20.42 -0.95 18.55
CA ARG A 487 -21.47 -1.25 17.56
C ARG A 487 -22.88 -1.02 18.11
N THR A 488 -23.13 -1.38 19.37
CA THR A 488 -24.43 -1.19 20.02
C THR A 488 -24.72 0.31 20.22
N ASN A 489 -23.71 1.08 20.60
CA ASN A 489 -23.80 2.55 20.71
C ASN A 489 -23.98 3.23 19.35
N LEU A 490 -23.38 2.71 18.27
CA LEU A 490 -23.60 3.22 16.90
C LEU A 490 -25.03 2.94 16.40
N ILE A 491 -25.61 1.78 16.75
CA ILE A 491 -27.01 1.46 16.42
C ILE A 491 -27.97 2.35 17.23
N TYR A 492 -27.64 2.69 18.48
CA TYR A 492 -28.40 3.65 19.29
C TYR A 492 -28.22 5.11 18.81
N CYS A 493 -27.01 5.52 18.44
CA CYS A 493 -26.75 6.86 17.89
C CYS A 493 -27.39 7.07 16.50
N ASN A 494 -27.42 6.04 15.66
CA ASN A 494 -28.12 6.09 14.36
C ASN A 494 -29.65 6.21 14.51
N ARG A 495 -30.20 6.01 15.71
CA ARG A 495 -31.61 6.26 16.01
C ARG A 495 -31.87 7.68 16.55
N ILE A 496 -30.84 8.44 16.92
CA ILE A 496 -31.01 9.72 17.65
C ILE A 496 -30.26 10.93 17.06
N ARG A 497 -29.26 10.82 16.16
CA ARG A 497 -28.65 12.02 15.55
C ARG A 497 -28.27 11.89 14.09
N ILE A 498 -29.11 12.50 13.25
CA ILE A 498 -28.68 13.45 12.21
C ILE A 498 -27.99 14.61 12.95
N LEU A 499 -26.91 15.15 12.38
CA LEU A 499 -26.02 16.22 12.86
C LEU A 499 -24.75 15.81 13.66
N ASN A 500 -23.63 16.07 12.99
CA ASN A 500 -22.28 16.40 13.49
C ASN A 500 -21.44 15.28 14.14
N CYS A 501 -20.52 14.72 13.35
CA CYS A 501 -19.22 14.27 13.86
C CYS A 501 -18.09 14.66 12.89
N LEU A 502 -17.53 15.83 13.18
CA LEU A 502 -16.23 16.33 12.74
C LEU A 502 -15.08 15.55 13.39
N CYS A 503 -13.93 15.60 12.72
CA CYS A 503 -12.56 15.52 13.25
C CYS A 503 -12.06 14.21 13.84
N TYR A 504 -11.42 13.39 12.99
CA TYR A 504 -10.10 12.82 13.28
C TYR A 504 -9.37 12.63 11.96
N CYS A 505 -8.39 13.49 11.68
CA CYS A 505 -7.54 13.46 10.49
C CYS A 505 -6.24 12.73 10.84
N PRO A 506 -5.99 11.49 10.38
CA PRO A 506 -4.68 10.87 10.50
C PRO A 506 -3.81 11.39 9.36
N THR A 507 -2.75 12.10 9.72
CA THR A 507 -1.67 12.56 8.86
C THR A 507 -0.87 11.39 8.31
N SER A 508 -1.29 10.84 7.17
CA SER A 508 -0.51 9.95 6.29
C SER A 508 -1.34 9.65 5.05
N ILE A 509 -1.31 10.63 4.16
CA ILE A 509 -2.12 10.70 2.96
C ILE A 509 -1.52 9.78 1.91
N LEU A 510 -2.29 8.80 1.44
CA LEU A 510 -2.00 8.17 0.15
C LEU A 510 -2.67 9.05 -0.91
N THR A 511 -1.84 9.72 -1.72
CA THR A 511 -2.31 10.54 -2.85
C THR A 511 -2.44 9.63 -4.05
N VAL A 512 -3.67 9.43 -4.52
CA VAL A 512 -3.96 8.74 -5.78
C VAL A 512 -3.97 9.78 -6.88
N VAL A 513 -2.97 9.74 -7.75
CA VAL A 513 -2.87 10.61 -8.92
C VAL A 513 -3.47 9.87 -10.11
N ALA A 514 -4.68 10.25 -10.52
CA ALA A 514 -5.37 9.64 -11.65
C ALA A 514 -5.18 10.48 -12.93
N ALA A 515 -4.58 9.89 -13.95
CA ALA A 515 -4.67 10.40 -15.31
C ALA A 515 -6.01 9.97 -15.93
N LYS A 516 -6.60 10.88 -16.69
CA LYS A 516 -7.89 10.70 -17.34
C LYS A 516 -7.71 9.81 -18.59
N GLU A 517 -8.41 8.67 -18.60
CA GLU A 517 -8.39 7.71 -19.72
C GLU A 517 -9.33 8.14 -20.86
N ARG A 518 -8.93 7.91 -22.12
CA ARG A 518 -9.75 8.16 -23.33
C ARG A 518 -10.63 6.94 -23.64
N LYS A 519 -11.94 7.13 -23.82
CA LYS A 519 -12.83 6.14 -24.46
C LYS A 519 -13.19 6.59 -25.87
N HIS A 520 -12.97 5.72 -26.86
CA HIS A 520 -13.59 5.81 -28.20
C HIS A 520 -14.45 4.56 -28.46
N GLU A 521 -15.69 4.76 -28.92
CA GLU A 521 -16.60 3.74 -29.46
C GLU A 521 -16.90 4.03 -30.95
N GLY A 522 -16.67 3.03 -31.83
CA GLY A 522 -17.28 2.81 -33.18
C GLY A 522 -16.87 3.74 -34.35
N ARG A 523 -16.00 3.32 -35.29
CA ARG A 523 -16.19 2.56 -36.57
C ARG A 523 -16.77 3.37 -37.76
N ALA A 524 -15.97 3.48 -38.83
CA ALA A 524 -16.45 3.50 -40.21
C ALA A 524 -15.61 2.49 -41.02
N THR A 525 -16.28 1.50 -41.56
CA THR A 525 -15.83 0.63 -42.65
C THR A 525 -15.79 1.45 -43.93
N GLU A 526 -14.64 1.52 -44.60
CA GLU A 526 -14.58 1.87 -46.01
C GLU A 526 -13.83 0.75 -46.74
N ASP A 527 -14.62 -0.05 -47.46
CA ASP A 527 -14.19 -0.81 -48.62
C ASP A 527 -13.68 0.18 -49.67
N ILE A 528 -12.38 0.19 -49.95
CA ILE A 528 -11.87 0.71 -51.22
C ILE A 528 -11.02 -0.38 -51.87
N ASN A 529 -11.63 -0.98 -52.88
CA ASN A 529 -10.97 -1.67 -53.97
C ASN A 529 -9.80 -0.83 -54.51
N SER A 530 -8.61 -1.42 -54.55
CA SER A 530 -7.64 -1.09 -55.59
C SER A 530 -6.96 -2.37 -56.06
N GLY A 531 -7.62 -3.04 -56.99
CA GLY A 531 -6.90 -3.79 -57.99
C GLY A 531 -6.21 -2.79 -58.91
N TYR A 532 -4.88 -2.83 -58.96
CA TYR A 532 -4.14 -2.61 -60.18
C TYR A 532 -2.97 -3.60 -60.21
N SER A 533 -3.04 -4.43 -61.24
CA SER A 533 -2.04 -5.33 -61.76
C SER A 533 -0.88 -4.58 -62.42
N MET A 534 0.28 -5.26 -62.40
CA MET A 534 1.60 -4.97 -63.00
C MET A 534 2.52 -4.00 -62.24
#